data_AF-A0A820J993-F1
#
_entry.id   AF-A0A820J993-F1
#
_cell.length_a   1.000
_cell.length_b   1.000
_cell.length_c   1.000
_cell.angle_alpha   90.00
_cell.angle_beta   90.00
_cell.angle_gamma   90.00
#
_symmetry.space_group_name_H-M   'P 1'
#
loop_
_entity.id
_entity.type
_entity.pdbx_description
1 polymer ?
#
loop_
_entity_poly.entity_id
_entity_poly.type
_entity_poly.pdbx_seq_one_letter_code
_entity_poly.pdbx_strand_id
1 'polypeptide(L)'
;MNRIFGTRFAVAAGRCTDGIRMSYACCNGQEHLVLDHEGLFSDQRTEDEEIKLIAFLAAMCDMTILSQDLGFSRFQDRLFGFLSQAAQKIGKNEKLFQGCLLVAVRDISDNNADESLDAAEKKFKDLQRRGQCSFLEQLFSNTFLIQPLHHFENVNFDYEIMKLRESLIGQSDKKRWNNGKDISDRMKILLVQLYTDDFKDSDEIQIQLKLSALEEKMKKLWLHFDTEDCESQMIEKVFEGVTYSLQLKHQDLQLQEESMVDNYEKLCQFLFQSLYFTDETKEKKEWCFGVLR
;
A
#
# COMPACT_ATOMS: atom_id res chain seq x y z
N MET A 1 0.19 -20.03 7.11
CA MET A 1 0.87 -18.78 7.57
C MET A 1 1.82 -19.00 8.73
N ASN A 2 1.35 -19.54 9.86
CA ASN A 2 2.20 -19.80 11.04
C ASN A 2 3.49 -20.60 10.72
N ARG A 3 3.42 -21.59 9.83
CA ARG A 3 4.59 -22.40 9.43
C ARG A 3 5.60 -21.68 8.52
N ILE A 4 5.13 -20.77 7.67
CA ILE A 4 6.00 -20.07 6.69
C ILE A 4 6.71 -18.89 7.36
N PHE A 5 5.98 -18.09 8.14
CA PHE A 5 6.49 -16.84 8.71
C PHE A 5 6.68 -16.88 10.24
N GLY A 6 6.37 -17.99 10.91
CA GLY A 6 6.47 -18.09 12.36
C GLY A 6 5.41 -17.27 13.13
N THR A 7 4.30 -16.92 12.48
CA THR A 7 3.20 -16.17 13.11
C THR A 7 2.39 -17.04 14.09
N ARG A 8 1.51 -16.40 14.85
CA ARG A 8 0.64 -17.05 15.85
C ARG A 8 -0.85 -16.78 15.62
N PHE A 9 -1.30 -16.84 14.37
CA PHE A 9 -2.73 -16.78 14.07
C PHE A 9 -3.45 -17.99 14.68
N ALA A 10 -4.70 -17.79 15.11
CA ALA A 10 -5.52 -18.87 15.63
C ALA A 10 -5.76 -19.92 14.53
N VAL A 11 -5.81 -21.19 14.92
CA VAL A 11 -6.07 -22.31 14.00
C VAL A 11 -7.21 -23.14 14.58
N ALA A 12 -8.26 -23.34 13.81
CA ALA A 12 -9.35 -24.26 14.13
C ALA A 12 -9.82 -24.97 12.87
N ALA A 13 -10.49 -26.12 13.05
CA ALA A 13 -11.13 -26.85 11.95
C ALA A 13 -12.35 -26.10 11.37
N GLY A 14 -12.99 -25.24 12.18
CA GLY A 14 -14.05 -24.33 11.75
C GLY A 14 -13.52 -22.92 11.47
N ARG A 15 -14.44 -22.01 11.16
CA ARG A 15 -14.16 -20.58 11.03
C ARG A 15 -13.48 -20.07 12.31
N CYS A 16 -12.27 -19.52 12.16
CA CYS A 16 -11.46 -19.03 13.28
C CYS A 16 -10.91 -17.61 13.09
N THR A 17 -10.92 -17.08 11.87
CA THR A 17 -10.50 -15.71 11.57
C THR A 17 -11.73 -14.91 11.17
N ASP A 18 -12.00 -13.84 11.92
CA ASP A 18 -13.00 -12.83 11.57
C ASP A 18 -12.28 -11.57 11.07
N GLY A 19 -12.70 -11.06 9.91
CA GLY A 19 -12.09 -9.90 9.27
C GLY A 19 -10.65 -10.17 8.79
N ILE A 20 -9.77 -9.17 8.92
CA ILE A 20 -8.35 -9.28 8.59
C ILE A 20 -7.53 -9.13 9.87
N ARG A 21 -6.70 -10.14 10.16
CA ARG A 21 -5.68 -10.14 11.20
C ARG A 21 -4.33 -9.82 10.59
N MET A 22 -3.50 -9.13 11.35
CA MET A 22 -2.19 -8.69 10.90
C MET A 22 -1.13 -9.08 11.93
N SER A 23 0.00 -9.59 11.47
CA SER A 23 1.16 -9.92 12.31
C SER A 23 2.42 -9.41 11.64
N TYR A 24 3.31 -8.82 12.43
CA TYR A 24 4.68 -8.54 12.00
C TYR A 24 5.54 -9.79 12.24
N ALA A 25 6.40 -10.14 11.29
CA ALA A 25 7.32 -11.26 11.38
C ALA A 25 8.70 -10.87 10.84
N CYS A 26 9.77 -11.29 11.53
CA CYS A 26 11.13 -11.12 11.05
C CYS A 26 11.69 -12.50 10.66
N CYS A 27 12.01 -12.69 9.39
CA CYS A 27 12.51 -13.94 8.84
C CYS A 27 13.83 -13.69 8.10
N ASN A 28 14.91 -14.37 8.48
CA ASN A 28 16.23 -14.24 7.84
C ASN A 28 16.72 -12.78 7.70
N GLY A 29 16.43 -11.94 8.72
CA GLY A 29 16.80 -10.53 8.73
C GLY A 29 15.90 -9.62 7.87
N GLN A 30 14.83 -10.15 7.28
CA GLN A 30 13.84 -9.40 6.53
C GLN A 30 12.55 -9.24 7.32
N GLU A 31 11.93 -8.07 7.17
CA GLU A 31 10.70 -7.69 7.85
C GLU A 31 9.49 -7.97 6.96
N HIS A 32 8.51 -8.68 7.49
CA HIS A 32 7.30 -9.04 6.77
C HIS A 32 6.06 -8.61 7.57
N LEU A 33 5.09 -8.03 6.85
CA LEU A 33 3.75 -7.83 7.35
C LEU A 33 2.86 -8.93 6.78
N VAL A 34 2.37 -9.82 7.65
CA VAL A 34 1.55 -10.96 7.25
C VAL A 34 0.10 -10.66 7.56
N LEU A 35 -0.75 -10.73 6.54
CA LEU A 35 -2.19 -10.59 6.66
C LEU A 35 -2.85 -11.98 6.59
N ASP A 36 -3.66 -12.30 7.57
CA ASP A 36 -4.51 -13.49 7.60
C ASP A 36 -5.96 -13.02 7.62
N HIS A 37 -6.73 -13.37 6.57
CA HIS A 37 -8.11 -12.92 6.44
C HIS A 37 -9.09 -14.08 6.59
N GLU A 38 -10.31 -13.74 6.98
CA GLU A 38 -11.45 -14.66 6.97
C GLU A 38 -11.60 -15.31 5.60
N GLY A 39 -11.79 -16.64 5.57
CA GLY A 39 -11.93 -17.43 4.34
C GLY A 39 -12.99 -16.86 3.40
N LEU A 40 -12.72 -16.92 2.09
CA LEU A 40 -13.58 -16.36 1.04
C LEU A 40 -14.92 -17.10 0.91
N PHE A 41 -15.90 -16.43 0.32
CA PHE A 41 -17.25 -16.96 0.03
C PHE A 41 -18.04 -17.35 1.27
N SER A 42 -17.92 -16.54 2.33
CA SER A 42 -18.72 -16.65 3.55
C SER A 42 -20.17 -16.25 3.25
N ASP A 43 -21.16 -17.02 3.71
CA ASP A 43 -22.59 -16.69 3.54
C ASP A 43 -22.99 -15.38 4.25
N GLN A 44 -22.12 -14.86 5.11
CA GLN A 44 -22.33 -13.62 5.85
C GLN A 44 -21.86 -12.36 5.10
N ARG A 45 -21.20 -12.52 3.95
CA ARG A 45 -20.70 -11.40 3.14
C ARG A 45 -21.42 -11.35 1.79
N THR A 46 -21.72 -10.13 1.37
CA THR A 46 -22.20 -9.82 0.03
C THR A 46 -21.07 -10.00 -0.99
N GLU A 47 -21.43 -10.15 -2.28
CA GLU A 47 -20.43 -10.22 -3.35
C GLU A 47 -19.58 -8.95 -3.44
N ASP A 48 -20.17 -7.79 -3.19
CA ASP A 48 -19.44 -6.52 -3.17
C ASP A 48 -18.41 -6.45 -2.03
N GLU A 49 -18.75 -6.95 -0.84
CA GLU A 49 -17.81 -7.04 0.28
C GLU A 49 -16.66 -8.01 -0.02
N GLU A 50 -16.92 -9.14 -0.67
CA GLU A 50 -15.88 -10.08 -1.15
C GLU A 50 -14.95 -9.41 -2.17
N ILE A 51 -15.51 -8.68 -3.14
CA ILE A 51 -14.72 -7.95 -4.14
C ILE A 51 -13.86 -6.88 -3.46
N LYS A 52 -14.41 -6.11 -2.51
CA LYS A 52 -13.66 -5.08 -1.77
C LYS A 52 -12.53 -5.69 -0.95
N LEU A 53 -12.74 -6.82 -0.29
CA LEU A 53 -11.70 -7.55 0.44
C LEU A 53 -10.57 -8.00 -0.49
N ILE A 54 -10.91 -8.63 -1.62
CA ILE A 54 -9.94 -9.11 -2.61
C ILE A 54 -9.15 -7.94 -3.19
N ALA A 55 -9.84 -6.85 -3.52
CA ALA A 55 -9.24 -5.63 -4.05
C ALA A 55 -8.24 -5.03 -3.06
N PHE A 56 -8.60 -4.93 -1.78
CA PHE A 56 -7.70 -4.46 -0.72
C PHE A 56 -6.43 -5.33 -0.60
N LEU A 57 -6.59 -6.65 -0.55
CA LEU A 57 -5.48 -7.59 -0.39
C LEU A 57 -4.55 -7.56 -1.60
N ALA A 58 -5.09 -7.67 -2.81
CA ALA A 58 -4.30 -7.62 -4.04
C ALA A 58 -3.59 -6.28 -4.23
N ALA A 59 -4.23 -5.18 -3.82
CA ALA A 59 -3.62 -3.87 -3.89
C ALA A 59 -2.46 -3.75 -2.91
N MET A 60 -2.60 -4.18 -1.65
CA MET A 60 -1.60 -3.93 -0.61
C MET A 60 -0.49 -4.97 -0.51
N CYS A 61 -0.74 -6.23 -0.87
CA CYS A 61 0.22 -7.31 -0.68
C CYS A 61 1.22 -7.40 -1.82
N ASP A 62 2.49 -7.59 -1.47
CA ASP A 62 3.54 -7.95 -2.45
C ASP A 62 3.48 -9.45 -2.80
N MET A 63 2.76 -10.23 -2.01
CA MET A 63 2.43 -11.61 -2.31
C MET A 63 1.08 -12.00 -1.74
N THR A 64 0.25 -12.60 -2.57
CA THR A 64 -1.05 -13.16 -2.19
C THR A 64 -0.99 -14.68 -2.33
N ILE A 65 -1.33 -15.39 -1.25
CA ILE A 65 -1.28 -16.85 -1.21
C ILE A 65 -2.71 -17.39 -1.26
N LEU A 66 -3.09 -17.96 -2.40
CA LEU A 66 -4.32 -18.70 -2.57
C LEU A 66 -4.10 -20.15 -2.12
N SER A 67 -4.56 -20.46 -0.91
CA SER A 67 -4.57 -21.83 -0.40
C SER A 67 -5.82 -22.56 -0.90
N GLN A 68 -5.63 -23.67 -1.60
CA GLN A 68 -6.74 -24.47 -2.13
C GLN A 68 -6.44 -25.97 -2.05
N ASP A 69 -7.48 -26.78 -2.07
CA ASP A 69 -7.35 -28.24 -2.11
C ASP A 69 -7.32 -28.70 -3.58
N LEU A 70 -6.92 -29.96 -3.82
CA LEU A 70 -6.80 -30.57 -5.16
C LEU A 70 -8.08 -30.52 -6.00
N GLY A 71 -9.23 -30.54 -5.32
CA GLY A 71 -10.52 -30.36 -5.94
C GLY A 71 -10.67 -28.93 -6.44
N PHE A 72 -10.35 -28.71 -7.72
CA PHE A 72 -10.68 -27.48 -8.45
C PHE A 72 -12.17 -27.17 -8.24
N SER A 73 -12.44 -26.19 -7.38
CA SER A 73 -13.79 -25.95 -6.87
C SER A 73 -14.55 -24.99 -7.77
N ARG A 74 -15.89 -25.08 -7.75
CA ARG A 74 -16.82 -24.11 -8.36
C ARG A 74 -16.50 -22.65 -7.96
N PHE A 75 -15.80 -22.45 -6.85
CA PHE A 75 -15.49 -21.14 -6.32
C PHE A 75 -14.32 -20.45 -7.02
N GLN A 76 -13.47 -21.17 -7.78
CA GLN A 76 -12.36 -20.53 -8.49
C GLN A 76 -12.82 -19.63 -9.63
N ASP A 77 -13.78 -20.06 -10.44
CA ASP A 77 -14.33 -19.20 -11.51
C ASP A 77 -14.93 -17.92 -10.92
N ARG A 78 -15.60 -18.05 -9.77
CA ARG A 78 -16.13 -16.91 -9.00
C ARG A 78 -15.00 -16.03 -8.47
N LEU A 79 -13.93 -16.62 -7.93
CA LEU A 79 -12.74 -15.90 -7.46
C LEU A 79 -12.08 -15.09 -8.58
N PHE A 80 -11.87 -15.69 -9.75
CA PHE A 80 -11.29 -15.00 -10.90
C PHE A 80 -12.22 -13.91 -11.44
N GLY A 81 -13.54 -14.12 -11.39
CA GLY A 81 -14.52 -13.08 -11.64
C GLY A 81 -14.38 -11.91 -10.67
N PHE A 82 -14.22 -12.18 -9.38
CA PHE A 82 -14.03 -11.14 -8.35
C PHE A 82 -12.69 -10.42 -8.47
N LEU A 83 -11.61 -11.14 -8.78
CA LEU A 83 -10.30 -10.54 -9.07
C LEU A 83 -10.35 -9.64 -10.31
N SER A 84 -11.04 -10.08 -11.36
CA SER A 84 -11.23 -9.26 -12.57
C SER A 84 -12.03 -7.98 -12.26
N GLN A 85 -13.06 -8.07 -11.42
CA GLN A 85 -13.83 -6.90 -10.97
C GLN A 85 -13.01 -5.99 -10.06
N ALA A 86 -12.22 -6.55 -9.15
CA ALA A 86 -11.33 -5.80 -8.26
C ALA A 86 -10.31 -4.99 -9.06
N ALA A 87 -9.75 -5.58 -10.12
CA ALA A 87 -8.80 -4.93 -11.03
C ALA A 87 -9.42 -3.76 -11.82
N GLN A 88 -10.74 -3.83 -12.09
CA GLN A 88 -11.47 -2.74 -12.72
C GLN A 88 -11.84 -1.61 -11.74
N LYS A 89 -12.13 -1.94 -10.47
CA LYS A 89 -12.54 -0.95 -9.45
C LYS A 89 -11.38 -0.03 -9.04
N ILE A 90 -10.23 -0.60 -8.71
CA ILE A 90 -9.07 0.19 -8.28
C ILE A 90 -8.25 0.51 -9.55
N GLY A 91 -8.32 1.76 -10.00
CA GLY A 91 -7.57 2.22 -11.17
C GLY A 91 -6.07 1.94 -11.10
N LYS A 92 -5.38 1.98 -12.24
CA LYS A 92 -3.94 1.73 -12.31
C LYS A 92 -3.19 2.75 -11.46
N ASN A 93 -2.60 2.30 -10.35
CA ASN A 93 -1.65 3.06 -9.57
C ASN A 93 -0.36 2.25 -9.50
N GLU A 94 0.77 2.84 -9.88
CA GLU A 94 2.04 2.11 -9.99
C GLU A 94 2.49 1.52 -8.66
N LYS A 95 2.16 2.15 -7.53
CA LYS A 95 2.46 1.64 -6.20
C LYS A 95 1.40 0.69 -5.68
N LEU A 96 0.34 0.37 -6.40
CA LEU A 96 -0.61 -0.70 -6.07
C LEU A 96 -0.35 -1.89 -7.00
N PHE A 97 -0.77 -3.09 -6.59
CA PHE A 97 -0.78 -4.26 -7.49
C PHE A 97 0.58 -4.70 -8.04
N GLN A 98 1.63 -4.54 -7.25
CA GLN A 98 2.97 -5.05 -7.57
C GLN A 98 3.19 -6.50 -7.08
N GLY A 99 2.13 -7.18 -6.66
CA GLY A 99 2.24 -8.45 -5.96
C GLY A 99 2.44 -9.66 -6.86
N CYS A 100 2.76 -10.81 -6.27
CA CYS A 100 2.74 -12.12 -6.91
C CYS A 100 1.56 -12.96 -6.40
N LEU A 101 0.90 -13.73 -7.27
CA LEU A 101 -0.10 -14.72 -6.86
C LEU A 101 0.55 -16.11 -6.71
N LEU A 102 0.66 -16.59 -5.48
CA LEU A 102 1.06 -17.97 -5.19
C LEU A 102 -0.18 -18.83 -4.96
N VAL A 103 -0.31 -19.93 -5.69
CA VAL A 103 -1.34 -20.94 -5.49
C VAL A 103 -0.73 -22.13 -4.75
N ALA A 104 -1.09 -22.27 -3.48
CA ALA A 104 -0.68 -23.38 -2.64
C ALA A 104 -1.74 -24.50 -2.71
N VAL A 105 -1.41 -25.59 -3.40
CA VAL A 105 -2.29 -26.77 -3.55
C VAL A 105 -2.01 -27.73 -2.39
N ARG A 106 -2.95 -27.86 -1.45
CA ARG A 106 -2.80 -28.63 -0.23
C ARG A 106 -3.23 -30.08 -0.36
N ASP A 107 -2.77 -30.86 0.61
CA ASP A 107 -3.16 -32.25 0.85
C ASP A 107 -2.88 -33.15 -0.36
N ILE A 108 -1.76 -32.88 -1.03
CA ILE A 108 -1.29 -33.77 -2.09
C ILE A 108 -0.75 -35.07 -1.49
N SER A 109 -1.09 -36.19 -2.14
CA SER A 109 -0.50 -37.50 -1.85
C SER A 109 0.79 -37.68 -2.65
N ASP A 110 1.75 -38.43 -2.10
CA ASP A 110 3.07 -38.66 -2.73
C ASP A 110 2.98 -39.15 -4.19
N ASN A 111 1.96 -39.94 -4.53
CA ASN A 111 1.78 -40.48 -5.88
C ASN A 111 1.26 -39.46 -6.93
N ASN A 112 0.74 -38.31 -6.49
CA ASN A 112 -0.03 -37.40 -7.35
C ASN A 112 0.58 -35.99 -7.43
N ALA A 113 1.74 -35.73 -6.83
CA ALA A 113 2.31 -34.38 -6.75
C ALA A 113 2.50 -33.75 -8.15
N ASP A 114 3.16 -34.49 -9.05
CA ASP A 114 3.45 -34.03 -10.41
C ASP A 114 2.16 -33.92 -11.25
N GLU A 115 1.27 -34.91 -11.17
CA GLU A 115 -0.01 -34.88 -11.88
C GLU A 115 -0.89 -33.69 -11.45
N SER A 116 -0.83 -33.34 -10.16
CA SER A 116 -1.58 -32.22 -9.60
C SER A 116 -1.06 -30.88 -10.08
N LEU A 117 0.27 -30.77 -10.17
CA LEU A 117 0.94 -29.58 -10.69
C LEU A 117 0.62 -29.41 -12.18
N ASP A 118 0.74 -30.47 -12.96
CA ASP A 118 0.37 -30.48 -14.39
C ASP A 118 -1.09 -30.12 -14.61
N ALA A 119 -2.01 -30.66 -13.81
CA ALA A 119 -3.43 -30.36 -13.90
C ALA A 119 -3.72 -28.88 -13.58
N ALA A 120 -3.07 -28.33 -12.55
CA ALA A 120 -3.22 -26.93 -12.16
C ALA A 120 -2.66 -25.99 -13.22
N GLU A 121 -1.46 -26.27 -13.73
CA GLU A 121 -0.85 -25.51 -14.81
C GLU A 121 -1.68 -25.55 -16.09
N LYS A 122 -2.15 -26.73 -16.49
CA LYS A 122 -2.93 -26.91 -17.72
C LYS A 122 -4.22 -26.09 -17.67
N LYS A 123 -4.92 -26.13 -16.53
CA LYS A 123 -6.13 -25.31 -16.33
C LYS A 123 -5.83 -23.83 -16.33
N PHE A 124 -4.73 -23.40 -15.73
CA PHE A 124 -4.33 -21.99 -15.79
C PHE A 124 -4.02 -21.54 -17.23
N LYS A 125 -3.30 -22.37 -18.00
CA LYS A 125 -3.07 -22.16 -19.43
C LYS A 125 -4.39 -22.12 -20.23
N ASP A 126 -5.38 -22.93 -19.86
CA ASP A 126 -6.72 -22.87 -20.45
C ASP A 126 -7.44 -21.55 -20.13
N LEU A 127 -7.36 -21.07 -18.89
CA LEU A 127 -7.98 -19.79 -18.46
C LEU A 127 -7.33 -18.59 -19.15
N GLN A 128 -6.00 -18.59 -19.28
CA GLN A 128 -5.27 -17.60 -20.07
C GLN A 128 -5.73 -17.59 -21.52
N ARG A 129 -5.87 -18.78 -22.15
CA ARG A 129 -6.39 -18.90 -23.53
C ARG A 129 -7.82 -18.37 -23.69
N ARG A 130 -8.64 -18.44 -22.64
CA ARG A 130 -10.01 -17.90 -22.61
C ARG A 130 -10.07 -16.40 -22.30
N GLY A 131 -8.94 -15.74 -22.04
CA GLY A 131 -8.89 -14.33 -21.65
C GLY A 131 -9.40 -14.04 -20.24
N GLN A 132 -9.55 -15.07 -19.39
CA GLN A 132 -10.12 -14.96 -18.05
C GLN A 132 -9.08 -14.61 -16.97
N CYS A 133 -7.84 -14.35 -17.38
CA CYS A 133 -6.71 -14.04 -16.50
C CYS A 133 -6.18 -12.61 -16.69
N SER A 134 -6.96 -11.70 -17.28
CA SER A 134 -6.56 -10.29 -17.47
C SER A 134 -6.23 -9.58 -16.16
N PHE A 135 -6.82 -10.04 -15.05
CA PHE A 135 -6.51 -9.56 -13.71
C PHE A 135 -5.05 -9.80 -13.30
N LEU A 136 -4.36 -10.80 -13.85
CA LEU A 136 -2.96 -11.10 -13.47
C LEU A 136 -2.02 -9.96 -13.83
N GLU A 137 -2.22 -9.37 -15.00
CA GLU A 137 -1.40 -8.24 -15.44
C GLU A 137 -1.64 -7.04 -14.53
N GLN A 138 -2.91 -6.79 -14.21
CA GLN A 138 -3.32 -5.60 -13.47
C GLN A 138 -3.08 -5.71 -11.96
N LEU A 139 -3.23 -6.90 -11.37
CA LEU A 139 -3.17 -7.13 -9.93
C LEU A 139 -1.84 -7.73 -9.46
N PHE A 140 -1.20 -8.53 -10.33
CA PHE A 140 -0.10 -9.40 -9.93
C PHE A 140 1.11 -9.32 -10.86
N SER A 141 1.21 -8.26 -11.69
CA SER A 141 2.36 -8.07 -12.60
C SER A 141 2.72 -9.31 -13.45
N ASN A 142 1.71 -10.10 -13.85
CA ASN A 142 1.87 -11.39 -14.53
C ASN A 142 2.72 -12.44 -13.78
N THR A 143 2.93 -12.26 -12.48
CA THR A 143 3.71 -13.16 -11.64
C THR A 143 2.78 -14.13 -10.92
N PHE A 144 2.94 -15.41 -11.25
CA PHE A 144 2.11 -16.49 -10.77
C PHE A 144 2.96 -17.72 -10.48
N LEU A 145 2.75 -18.34 -9.33
CA LEU A 145 3.48 -19.51 -8.87
C LEU A 145 2.50 -20.59 -8.39
N ILE A 146 2.78 -21.86 -8.67
CA ILE A 146 2.04 -22.99 -8.09
C ILE A 146 3.01 -23.75 -7.20
N GLN A 147 2.59 -24.01 -5.96
CA GLN A 147 3.34 -24.83 -5.01
C GLN A 147 2.44 -25.95 -4.49
N PRO A 148 2.74 -27.22 -4.81
CA PRO A 148 2.11 -28.35 -4.14
C PRO A 148 2.64 -28.45 -2.71
N LEU A 149 1.75 -28.81 -1.77
CA LEU A 149 2.05 -29.02 -0.36
C LEU A 149 1.42 -30.33 0.11
N HIS A 150 2.24 -31.23 0.63
CA HIS A 150 1.74 -32.46 1.24
C HIS A 150 0.91 -32.15 2.49
N HIS A 151 0.17 -33.17 2.95
CA HIS A 151 -0.51 -33.09 4.23
C HIS A 151 0.50 -32.77 5.35
N PHE A 152 0.08 -32.01 6.37
CA PHE A 152 0.99 -31.50 7.40
C PHE A 152 1.65 -32.60 8.26
N GLU A 153 1.12 -33.83 8.24
CA GLU A 153 1.70 -35.00 8.92
C GLU A 153 2.74 -35.73 8.06
N ASN A 154 2.87 -35.40 6.77
CA ASN A 154 3.85 -36.00 5.87
C ASN A 154 5.26 -35.46 6.16
N VAL A 155 6.26 -36.33 6.08
CA VAL A 155 7.68 -36.00 6.31
C VAL A 155 8.23 -34.94 5.35
N ASN A 156 7.66 -34.84 4.15
CA ASN A 156 8.07 -33.86 3.13
C ASN A 156 7.54 -32.45 3.41
N PHE A 157 6.48 -32.30 4.21
CA PHE A 157 5.80 -31.02 4.39
C PHE A 157 6.73 -29.93 4.95
N ASP A 158 7.51 -30.24 5.99
CA ASP A 158 8.40 -29.24 6.59
C ASP A 158 9.52 -28.83 5.62
N TYR A 159 10.02 -29.75 4.79
CA TYR A 159 11.00 -29.45 3.73
C TYR A 159 10.40 -28.56 2.65
N GLU A 160 9.16 -28.82 2.23
CA GLU A 160 8.43 -27.99 1.25
C GLU A 160 8.17 -26.58 1.76
N ILE A 161 7.76 -26.45 3.03
CA ILE A 161 7.58 -25.16 3.67
C ILE A 161 8.91 -24.40 3.75
N MET A 162 10.02 -25.08 4.05
CA MET A 162 11.35 -24.47 4.08
C MET A 162 11.74 -23.94 2.70
N LYS A 163 11.60 -24.77 1.65
CA LYS A 163 11.89 -24.38 0.27
C LYS A 163 11.00 -23.23 -0.20
N LEU A 164 9.71 -23.27 0.13
CA LEU A 164 8.78 -22.19 -0.16
C LEU A 164 9.25 -20.90 0.52
N ARG A 165 9.56 -20.96 1.82
CA ARG A 165 10.04 -19.82 2.59
C ARG A 165 11.30 -19.20 1.98
N GLU A 166 12.27 -20.00 1.56
CA GLU A 166 13.48 -19.53 0.88
C GLU A 166 13.14 -18.79 -0.42
N SER A 167 12.23 -19.35 -1.22
CA SER A 167 11.75 -18.72 -2.46
C SER A 167 11.02 -17.40 -2.20
N LEU A 168 10.18 -17.32 -1.16
CA LEU A 168 9.40 -16.11 -0.85
C LEU A 168 10.27 -14.98 -0.30
N ILE A 169 11.19 -15.31 0.60
CA ILE A 169 12.09 -14.33 1.25
C ILE A 169 13.15 -13.87 0.25
N GLY A 170 13.68 -14.77 -0.58
CA GLY A 170 14.70 -14.44 -1.58
C GLY A 170 14.25 -13.51 -2.71
N GLN A 171 12.94 -13.31 -2.89
CA GLN A 171 12.38 -12.43 -3.93
C GLN A 171 12.24 -10.96 -3.48
N SER A 172 12.53 -10.61 -2.22
CA SER A 172 12.09 -9.34 -1.61
C SER A 172 13.05 -8.14 -1.76
N ASP A 173 13.95 -8.14 -2.75
CA ASP A 173 14.95 -7.06 -2.92
C ASP A 173 14.33 -5.68 -3.26
N LYS A 174 13.03 -5.63 -3.60
CA LYS A 174 12.31 -4.39 -3.89
C LYS A 174 11.47 -3.93 -2.70
N LYS A 175 11.94 -2.88 -2.01
CA LYS A 175 11.14 -2.18 -1.00
C LYS A 175 10.13 -1.27 -1.67
N ARG A 176 8.88 -1.71 -1.75
CA ARG A 176 7.75 -0.90 -2.23
C ARG A 176 7.41 0.27 -1.30
N TRP A 177 7.62 0.09 -0.01
CA TRP A 177 7.30 1.07 1.03
C TRP A 177 8.55 1.52 1.76
N ASN A 178 8.64 2.83 2.06
CA ASN A 178 9.84 3.36 2.72
C ASN A 178 9.88 3.04 4.21
N ASN A 179 8.71 2.97 4.86
CA ASN A 179 8.57 2.73 6.30
C ASN A 179 7.15 2.23 6.64
N GLY A 180 6.94 1.79 7.88
CA GLY A 180 5.64 1.28 8.33
C GLY A 180 4.52 2.33 8.37
N LYS A 181 4.83 3.62 8.50
CA LYS A 181 3.84 4.70 8.44
C LYS A 181 3.27 4.83 7.02
N ASP A 182 4.12 4.76 6.00
CA ASP A 182 3.69 4.81 4.60
C ASP A 182 2.69 3.68 4.29
N ILE A 183 2.96 2.46 4.77
CA ILE A 183 2.05 1.31 4.64
C ILE A 183 0.72 1.61 5.37
N SER A 184 0.79 2.03 6.63
CA SER A 184 -0.41 2.28 7.44
C SER A 184 -1.30 3.37 6.85
N ASP A 185 -0.72 4.47 6.38
CA ASP A 185 -1.45 5.56 5.74
C ASP A 185 -2.10 5.09 4.44
N ARG A 186 -1.37 4.33 3.62
CA ARG A 186 -1.92 3.79 2.37
C ARG A 186 -3.05 2.80 2.62
N MET A 187 -2.91 1.91 3.61
CA MET A 187 -3.99 1.00 4.00
C MET A 187 -5.26 1.78 4.37
N LYS A 188 -5.13 2.84 5.17
CA LYS A 188 -6.27 3.66 5.59
C LYS A 188 -6.94 4.35 4.41
N ILE A 189 -6.16 4.99 3.54
CA ILE A 189 -6.68 5.64 2.33
C ILE A 189 -7.43 4.62 1.49
N LEU A 190 -6.81 3.48 1.21
CA LEU A 190 -7.43 2.46 0.37
C LEU A 190 -8.70 1.85 0.99
N LEU A 191 -8.72 1.63 2.30
CA LEU A 191 -9.92 1.16 3.01
C LEU A 191 -11.07 2.17 2.90
N VAL A 192 -10.78 3.47 3.05
CA VAL A 192 -11.78 4.52 2.87
C VAL A 192 -12.28 4.54 1.43
N GLN A 193 -11.36 4.53 0.45
CA GLN A 193 -11.70 4.51 -0.97
C GLN A 193 -12.59 3.33 -1.35
N LEU A 194 -12.26 2.12 -0.88
CA LEU A 194 -13.09 0.94 -1.11
C LEU A 194 -14.43 1.02 -0.38
N TYR A 195 -14.47 1.59 0.82
CA TYR A 195 -15.71 1.73 1.58
C TYR A 195 -16.66 2.73 0.94
N THR A 196 -16.15 3.88 0.48
CA THR A 196 -16.94 4.96 -0.13
C THR A 196 -17.10 4.84 -1.63
N ASP A 197 -16.51 3.81 -2.25
CA ASP A 197 -16.40 3.64 -3.70
C ASP A 197 -15.82 4.91 -4.37
N ASP A 198 -14.81 5.52 -3.71
CA ASP A 198 -14.07 6.69 -4.21
C ASP A 198 -12.76 6.25 -4.88
N PHE A 199 -12.74 6.30 -6.22
CA PHE A 199 -11.64 5.82 -7.05
C PHE A 199 -10.70 6.94 -7.54
N LYS A 200 -10.66 8.08 -6.84
CA LYS A 200 -9.62 9.10 -7.06
C LYS A 200 -8.22 8.54 -6.89
N ASP A 201 -7.21 9.25 -7.40
CA ASP A 201 -5.82 8.78 -7.24
C ASP A 201 -5.42 8.79 -5.75
N SER A 202 -5.04 7.62 -5.25
CA SER A 202 -4.59 7.43 -3.87
C SER A 202 -3.32 8.24 -3.53
N ASP A 203 -2.46 8.54 -4.51
CA ASP A 203 -1.30 9.41 -4.31
C ASP A 203 -1.72 10.88 -4.18
N GLU A 204 -2.72 11.33 -4.94
CA GLU A 204 -3.28 12.68 -4.82
C GLU A 204 -3.93 12.91 -3.45
N ILE A 205 -4.74 11.95 -2.99
CA ILE A 205 -5.36 12.00 -1.64
C ILE A 205 -4.26 12.09 -0.57
N GLN A 206 -3.19 11.31 -0.70
CA GLN A 206 -2.10 11.34 0.27
C GLN A 206 -1.37 12.69 0.29
N ILE A 207 -1.18 13.32 -0.87
CA ILE A 207 -0.59 14.66 -0.98
C ILE A 207 -1.50 15.70 -0.31
N GLN A 208 -2.80 15.67 -0.61
CA GLN A 208 -3.78 16.59 -0.01
C GLN A 208 -3.81 16.47 1.52
N LEU A 209 -3.81 15.25 2.06
CA LEU A 209 -3.76 15.04 3.52
C LEU A 209 -2.47 15.58 4.15
N LYS A 210 -1.32 15.42 3.48
CA LYS A 210 -0.04 15.98 3.94
C LYS A 210 -0.05 17.50 3.92
N LEU A 211 -0.61 18.10 2.87
CA LEU A 211 -0.76 19.56 2.76
C LEU A 211 -1.67 20.12 3.85
N SER A 212 -2.85 19.54 4.07
CA SER A 212 -3.75 19.99 5.15
C SER A 212 -3.13 19.85 6.54
N ALA A 213 -2.37 18.79 6.80
CA ALA A 213 -1.63 18.63 8.05
C ALA A 213 -0.52 19.69 8.22
N LEU A 214 0.16 20.05 7.13
CA LEU A 214 1.16 21.12 7.13
C LEU A 214 0.51 22.48 7.39
N GLU A 215 -0.60 22.78 6.72
CA GLU A 215 -1.38 24.00 6.93
C GLU A 215 -1.84 24.15 8.38
N GLU A 216 -2.41 23.10 8.98
CA GLU A 216 -2.82 23.14 10.39
C GLU A 216 -1.63 23.34 11.34
N LYS A 217 -0.47 22.75 11.02
CA LYS A 217 0.76 22.97 11.79
C LYS A 217 1.25 24.41 11.65
N MET A 218 1.20 24.98 10.45
CA MET A 218 1.55 26.38 10.19
C MET A 218 0.61 27.34 10.93
N LYS A 219 -0.70 27.12 10.87
CA LYS A 219 -1.69 27.92 11.61
C LYS A 219 -1.43 27.89 13.11
N LYS A 220 -1.10 26.72 13.68
CA LYS A 220 -0.75 26.59 15.10
C LYS A 220 0.53 27.34 15.45
N LEU A 221 1.58 27.22 14.64
CA LEU A 221 2.81 27.97 14.84
C LEU A 221 2.59 29.49 14.73
N TRP A 222 1.71 29.91 13.82
CA TRP A 222 1.32 31.31 13.66
C TRP A 222 0.51 31.85 14.84
N LEU A 223 -0.43 31.07 15.37
CA LEU A 223 -1.20 31.43 16.57
C LEU A 223 -0.35 31.54 17.84
N HIS A 224 0.84 30.95 17.86
CA HIS A 224 1.82 31.08 18.96
C HIS A 224 2.91 32.12 18.65
N PHE A 225 2.79 32.86 17.53
CA PHE A 225 3.68 33.96 17.23
C PHE A 225 3.23 35.16 18.07
N ASP A 226 3.88 35.36 19.22
CA ASP A 226 3.68 36.57 20.02
C ASP A 226 4.17 37.78 19.20
N THR A 227 3.26 38.71 18.92
CA THR A 227 3.60 39.95 18.20
C THR A 227 4.53 40.87 18.99
N GLU A 228 4.78 40.55 20.27
CA GLU A 228 5.75 41.25 21.12
C GLU A 228 7.22 40.94 20.75
N ASP A 229 7.50 39.84 20.03
CA ASP A 229 8.86 39.51 19.54
C ASP A 229 9.20 40.16 18.19
N CYS A 230 8.27 40.92 17.59
CA CYS A 230 8.44 41.54 16.27
C CYS A 230 9.00 42.97 16.31
N GLU A 231 10.01 43.23 17.15
CA GLU A 231 10.92 44.36 16.93
C GLU A 231 12.05 43.93 15.99
N SER A 232 11.83 43.99 14.68
CA SER A 232 12.87 43.84 13.63
C SER A 232 13.94 42.76 13.93
N GLN A 233 13.53 41.59 14.39
CA GLN A 233 14.50 40.56 14.77
C GLN A 233 14.98 39.81 13.53
N MET A 234 16.31 39.69 13.41
CA MET A 234 16.96 38.75 12.52
C MET A 234 16.80 37.36 13.11
N ILE A 235 15.94 36.54 12.52
CA ILE A 235 15.77 35.15 12.94
C ILE A 235 16.78 34.31 12.16
N GLU A 236 17.82 33.83 12.84
CA GLU A 236 18.77 32.87 12.27
C GLU A 236 18.35 31.44 12.63
N LYS A 237 18.16 30.59 11.61
CA LYS A 237 17.95 29.15 11.80
C LYS A 237 18.93 28.35 10.98
N VAL A 238 19.50 27.32 11.60
CA VAL A 238 20.38 26.36 10.94
C VAL A 238 19.55 25.17 10.47
N PHE A 239 19.57 24.91 9.17
CA PHE A 239 18.96 23.72 8.56
C PHE A 239 20.03 23.02 7.73
N GLU A 240 20.25 21.73 7.99
CA GLU A 240 21.28 20.91 7.33
C GLU A 240 22.70 21.53 7.30
N GLY A 241 23.05 22.28 8.37
CA GLY A 241 24.37 22.91 8.50
C GLY A 241 24.52 24.24 7.76
N VAL A 242 23.47 24.71 7.07
CA VAL A 242 23.42 26.05 6.46
C VAL A 242 22.61 26.97 7.36
N THR A 243 23.15 28.16 7.63
CA THR A 243 22.47 29.20 8.43
C THR A 243 21.65 30.07 7.51
N TYR A 244 20.36 30.18 7.81
CA TYR A 244 19.41 31.03 7.09
C TYR A 244 19.00 32.18 7.99
N SER A 245 19.17 33.41 7.50
CA SER A 245 18.82 34.63 8.23
C SER A 245 17.57 35.26 7.61
N LEU A 246 16.49 35.40 8.38
CA LEU A 246 15.26 36.05 7.95
C LEU A 246 15.09 37.40 8.66
N GLN A 247 15.01 38.48 7.89
CA GLN A 247 14.72 39.81 8.41
C GLN A 247 13.25 40.13 8.17
N LEU A 248 12.43 40.13 9.23
CA LEU A 248 11.02 40.52 9.16
C LEU A 248 10.92 42.05 9.35
N LYS A 249 10.48 42.77 8.31
CA LYS A 249 10.19 44.21 8.40
C LYS A 249 8.70 44.44 8.62
N HIS A 250 8.39 45.28 9.62
CA HIS A 250 7.03 45.61 10.06
C HIS A 250 6.15 46.26 8.96
N GLN A 251 6.74 46.75 7.86
CA GLN A 251 6.00 47.35 6.74
C GLN A 251 5.40 46.31 5.78
N ASP A 252 5.84 45.05 5.82
CA ASP A 252 5.35 44.01 4.91
C ASP A 252 4.10 43.27 5.44
N LEU A 253 3.61 43.67 6.62
CA LEU A 253 2.52 43.01 7.36
C LEU A 253 1.30 43.92 7.61
N GLN A 254 1.07 44.94 6.78
CA GLN A 254 -0.20 45.66 6.79
C GLN A 254 -1.30 44.85 6.10
N LEU A 255 -1.82 43.84 6.80
CA LEU A 255 -3.10 43.22 6.46
C LEU A 255 -4.21 44.16 6.92
N GLN A 256 -4.81 44.89 5.98
CA GLN A 256 -6.08 45.57 6.24
C GLN A 256 -7.14 44.52 6.63
N GLU A 257 -8.05 44.86 7.55
CA GLU A 257 -9.15 44.03 8.03
C GLU A 257 -10.14 43.67 6.90
N GLU A 258 -9.71 42.85 5.95
CA GLU A 258 -10.58 42.11 5.03
C GLU A 258 -10.57 40.64 5.43
N SER A 259 -11.54 39.88 4.91
CA SER A 259 -11.93 38.56 5.41
C SER A 259 -10.73 37.63 5.65
N MET A 260 -10.81 36.76 6.68
CA MET A 260 -9.74 35.80 7.02
C MET A 260 -9.27 34.93 5.84
N VAL A 261 -10.08 34.78 4.79
CA VAL A 261 -9.74 34.04 3.58
C VAL A 261 -8.81 34.86 2.66
N ASP A 262 -9.07 36.15 2.47
CA ASP A 262 -8.24 37.04 1.65
C ASP A 262 -6.86 37.27 2.27
N ASN A 263 -6.82 37.32 3.61
CA ASN A 263 -5.55 37.43 4.35
C ASN A 263 -4.71 36.14 4.23
N TYR A 264 -5.34 34.96 4.14
CA TYR A 264 -4.63 33.69 3.94
C TYR A 264 -4.03 33.59 2.53
N GLU A 265 -4.77 34.04 1.51
CA GLU A 265 -4.29 34.02 0.12
C GLU A 265 -3.12 35.01 -0.10
N LYS A 266 -3.21 36.21 0.50
CA LYS A 266 -2.10 37.19 0.55
C LYS A 266 -0.90 36.66 1.33
N LEU A 267 -1.12 35.91 2.41
CA LEU A 267 -0.03 35.29 3.20
C LEU A 267 0.63 34.13 2.46
N CYS A 268 -0.15 33.29 1.78
CA CYS A 268 0.38 32.25 0.90
C CYS A 268 1.18 32.86 -0.26
N GLN A 269 0.68 33.95 -0.87
CA GLN A 269 1.43 34.71 -1.88
C GLN A 269 2.71 35.34 -1.29
N PHE A 270 2.65 35.91 -0.09
CA PHE A 270 3.81 36.49 0.59
C PHE A 270 4.85 35.43 0.93
N LEU A 271 4.46 34.27 1.47
CA LEU A 271 5.37 33.15 1.74
C LEU A 271 5.94 32.56 0.46
N PHE A 272 5.15 32.46 -0.63
CA PHE A 272 5.63 32.08 -1.96
C PHE A 272 6.61 33.12 -2.55
N GLN A 273 6.38 34.40 -2.31
CA GLN A 273 7.27 35.50 -2.74
C GLN A 273 8.49 35.66 -1.82
N SER A 274 8.41 35.22 -0.57
CA SER A 274 9.52 35.21 0.40
C SER A 274 10.42 33.99 0.23
N LEU A 275 9.92 32.94 -0.45
CA LEU A 275 10.69 31.80 -0.94
C LEU A 275 11.47 32.10 -2.23
N TYR A 276 11.68 33.38 -2.56
CA TYR A 276 12.71 33.76 -3.54
C TYR A 276 14.08 33.59 -2.91
N PHE A 277 14.64 32.39 -3.11
CA PHE A 277 16.03 32.08 -2.84
C PHE A 277 16.93 32.89 -3.78
N THR A 278 17.64 33.88 -3.25
CA THR A 278 18.87 34.35 -3.88
C THR A 278 20.01 33.46 -3.41
N ASP A 279 20.34 32.44 -4.20
CA ASP A 279 21.64 31.77 -4.10
C ASP A 279 22.69 32.72 -4.70
N GLU A 280 23.41 33.45 -3.86
CA GLU A 280 24.51 34.32 -4.28
C GLU A 280 25.72 33.54 -4.83
N THR A 281 25.69 32.20 -4.87
CA THR A 281 26.88 31.40 -5.20
C THR A 281 26.83 30.59 -6.49
N LYS A 282 25.75 30.60 -7.28
CA LYS A 282 25.72 29.86 -8.56
C LYS A 282 25.05 30.61 -9.70
N GLU A 283 25.87 30.89 -10.71
CA GLU A 283 25.58 31.55 -11.98
C GLU A 283 24.72 30.70 -12.96
N LYS A 284 23.71 29.97 -12.47
CA LYS A 284 22.76 29.22 -13.31
C LYS A 284 21.33 29.44 -12.86
N LYS A 285 20.63 30.30 -13.59
CA LYS A 285 19.17 30.42 -13.57
C LYS A 285 18.58 29.20 -14.27
N GLU A 286 18.17 28.18 -13.50
CA GLU A 286 17.23 27.18 -14.01
C GLU A 286 15.89 27.36 -13.30
N TRP A 287 14.91 27.77 -14.11
CA TRP A 287 13.49 27.85 -13.75
C TRP A 287 12.83 26.53 -14.14
N CYS A 288 12.01 25.95 -13.27
CA CYS A 288 10.92 25.07 -13.69
C CYS A 288 9.72 25.17 -12.71
N PHE A 289 8.55 25.40 -13.31
CA PHE A 289 7.25 25.81 -12.75
C PHE A 289 6.35 24.62 -12.37
N GLY A 290 5.27 24.91 -11.62
CA GLY A 290 4.06 24.08 -11.60
C GLY A 290 2.89 24.70 -10.82
N VAL A 291 2.18 25.64 -11.45
CA VAL A 291 0.92 26.25 -10.98
C VAL A 291 -0.21 25.23 -11.03
N LEU A 292 -1.05 25.14 -9.99
CA LEU A 292 -2.39 24.57 -10.08
C LEU A 292 -3.42 25.59 -9.58
N ARG A 293 -4.18 26.14 -10.54
CA ARG A 293 -5.54 26.65 -10.34
C ARG A 293 -6.50 25.48 -10.37
#